data_AF-A0A0F9GH37-F1
#
_entry.id   AF-A0A0F9GH37-F1
#
_cell.length_a   1.000
_cell.length_b   1.000
_cell.length_c   1.000
_cell.angle_alpha   90.00
_cell.angle_beta   90.00
_cell.angle_gamma   90.00
#
_symmetry.space_group_name_H-M   'P 1'
#
loop_
_entity.id
_entity.type
_entity.pdbx_description
1 polymer ?
#
loop_
_entity_poly.entity_id
_entity_poly.type
_entity_poly.pdbx_seq_one_letter_code
_entity_poly.pdbx_strand_id
1 'polypeptide(L)'
;MNNDLIESTELLFKMALETMKKKNADYGGGEVSSMRNFELSADIAGISMSKGILVRLMDKMTRIGNLMDKEAQVENETIFDTIQDGINYLAILLHALRIEGKGISKGEIEVGDATTLKYTPGIRDENIPSPRRSPLIPQ
;
A
#
# COMPACT_ATOMS: atom_id res chain seq x y z
N MET A 1 -23.49 12.42 -17.52
CA MET A 1 -23.13 12.56 -16.09
C MET A 1 -21.64 12.78 -16.03
N ASN A 2 -21.20 13.85 -15.37
CA ASN A 2 -19.79 14.19 -15.27
C ASN A 2 -19.12 13.11 -14.40
N ASN A 3 -18.22 12.30 -14.96
CA ASN A 3 -17.58 11.20 -14.24
C ASN A 3 -16.28 11.64 -13.55
N ASP A 4 -16.32 12.85 -12.99
CA ASP A 4 -15.18 13.59 -12.44
C ASP A 4 -14.41 12.80 -11.37
N LEU A 5 -15.13 12.02 -10.55
CA LEU A 5 -14.50 11.16 -9.54
C LEU A 5 -13.64 10.05 -10.17
N ILE A 6 -14.16 9.36 -11.20
CA ILE A 6 -13.42 8.26 -11.83
C ILE A 6 -12.24 8.83 -12.62
N GLU A 7 -12.45 9.90 -13.38
CA GLU A 7 -11.40 10.54 -14.18
C GLU A 7 -10.25 11.08 -13.29
N SER A 8 -10.59 11.75 -12.18
CA SER A 8 -9.58 12.20 -11.21
C SER A 8 -8.85 11.05 -10.51
N THR A 9 -9.57 9.96 -10.21
CA THR A 9 -8.97 8.75 -9.61
C THR A 9 -8.02 8.03 -10.57
N GLU A 10 -8.39 7.90 -11.84
CA GLU A 10 -7.55 7.33 -12.88
C GLU A 10 -6.24 8.11 -13.04
N LEU A 11 -6.33 9.44 -13.07
CA LEU A 11 -5.16 10.31 -13.10
C LEU A 11 -4.28 10.12 -11.86
N LEU A 12 -4.88 10.09 -10.67
CA LEU A 12 -4.17 9.86 -9.41
C LEU A 12 -3.42 8.52 -9.41
N PHE A 13 -4.06 7.43 -9.84
CA PHE A 13 -3.41 6.11 -9.90
C PHE A 13 -2.29 6.07 -10.92
N LYS A 14 -2.46 6.73 -12.07
CA LYS A 14 -1.40 6.88 -13.07
C LYS A 14 -0.20 7.61 -12.47
N MET A 15 -0.41 8.74 -11.79
CA MET A 15 0.66 9.51 -11.15
C MET A 15 1.33 8.73 -10.02
N ALA A 16 0.57 8.03 -9.19
CA ALA A 16 1.09 7.17 -8.13
C ALA A 16 2.03 6.08 -8.68
N LEU A 17 1.60 5.40 -9.76
CA LEU A 17 2.40 4.37 -10.41
C LEU A 17 3.68 4.95 -11.02
N GLU A 18 3.62 6.10 -11.70
CA GLU A 18 4.82 6.74 -12.26
C GLU A 18 5.80 7.15 -11.16
N THR A 19 5.31 7.66 -10.03
CA THR A 19 6.15 7.94 -8.85
C THR A 19 6.79 6.67 -8.29
N MET A 20 6.05 5.57 -8.21
CA MET A 20 6.60 4.28 -7.77
C MET A 20 7.70 3.80 -8.72
N LYS A 21 7.51 3.89 -10.04
CA LYS A 21 8.52 3.52 -11.04
C LYS A 21 9.80 4.34 -10.90
N LYS A 22 9.68 5.66 -10.75
CA LYS A 22 10.82 6.57 -10.54
C LYS A 22 11.60 6.18 -9.27
N LYS A 23 10.91 6.09 -8.13
CA LYS A 23 11.52 5.67 -6.86
C LYS A 23 12.16 4.28 -6.97
N ASN A 24 11.51 3.34 -7.66
CA ASN A 24 12.06 2.01 -7.86
C ASN A 24 13.34 2.04 -8.71
N ALA A 25 13.47 2.93 -9.69
CA ALA A 25 14.72 3.13 -10.42
C ALA A 25 15.81 3.70 -9.52
N ASP A 26 15.47 4.63 -8.61
CA ASP A 26 16.41 5.23 -7.67
C ASP A 26 16.91 4.23 -6.60
N TYR A 27 16.03 3.35 -6.12
CA TYR A 27 16.36 2.33 -5.11
C TYR A 27 16.87 1.00 -5.70
N GLY A 28 16.54 0.72 -6.96
CA GLY A 28 16.72 -0.57 -7.64
C GLY A 28 17.75 -0.52 -8.77
N GLY A 29 18.72 0.39 -8.72
CA GLY A 29 19.79 0.54 -9.72
C GLY A 29 20.79 -0.63 -9.81
N GLY A 30 20.37 -1.88 -9.58
CA GLY A 30 21.18 -3.10 -9.67
C GLY A 30 20.36 -4.38 -9.46
N GLU A 31 21.01 -5.55 -9.43
CA GLU A 31 20.42 -6.89 -9.21
C GLU A 31 19.72 -7.08 -7.83
N VAL A 32 19.61 -6.01 -7.03
CA VAL A 32 19.08 -6.04 -5.67
C VAL A 32 17.56 -5.89 -5.70
N SER A 33 16.85 -6.81 -5.04
CA SER A 33 15.39 -6.78 -4.87
C SER A 33 14.90 -5.40 -4.41
N SER A 34 13.89 -4.86 -5.09
CA SER A 34 13.23 -3.59 -4.73
C SER A 34 12.64 -3.56 -3.32
N MET A 35 12.50 -4.74 -2.68
CA MET A 35 12.03 -4.90 -1.32
C MET A 35 13.14 -4.89 -0.27
N ARG A 36 14.42 -4.86 -0.67
CA ARG A 36 15.56 -5.05 0.24
C ARG A 36 15.61 -4.06 1.40
N ASN A 37 15.24 -2.80 1.15
CA ASN A 37 15.19 -1.78 2.20
C ASN A 37 14.11 -2.09 3.26
N PHE A 38 12.97 -2.65 2.83
CA PHE A 38 11.91 -3.05 3.74
C PHE A 38 12.29 -4.30 4.54
N GLU A 39 12.97 -5.27 3.91
CA GLU A 39 13.53 -6.43 4.60
C GLU A 39 14.55 -6.01 5.66
N LEU A 40 15.57 -5.24 5.27
CA LEU A 40 16.64 -4.80 6.17
C LEU A 40 16.10 -3.98 7.35
N SER A 41 15.18 -3.05 7.09
CA SER A 41 14.60 -2.24 8.17
C SER A 41 13.73 -3.07 9.11
N ALA A 42 13.02 -4.07 8.60
CA ALA A 42 12.23 -5.00 9.39
C ALA A 42 13.11 -5.91 10.26
N ASP A 43 14.20 -6.43 9.68
CA ASP A 43 15.21 -7.24 10.38
C ASP A 43 15.85 -6.46 11.53
N ILE A 44 16.31 -5.24 11.27
CA ILE A 44 16.91 -4.36 12.29
C ILE A 44 15.91 -4.06 13.42
N ALA A 45 14.64 -3.83 13.07
CA ALA A 45 13.59 -3.54 14.04
C ALA A 45 13.01 -4.78 14.73
N GLY A 46 13.38 -6.00 14.31
CA GLY A 46 12.84 -7.25 14.86
C GLY A 46 11.34 -7.45 14.60
N ILE A 47 10.83 -6.96 13.47
CA ILE A 47 9.40 -7.07 13.09
C ILE A 47 9.26 -7.67 11.69
N SER A 48 8.04 -8.03 11.29
CA SER A 48 7.79 -8.44 9.90
C SER A 48 7.79 -7.23 8.96
N MET A 49 8.13 -7.47 7.70
CA MET A 49 8.14 -6.45 6.65
C MET A 49 6.79 -5.74 6.53
N SER A 50 5.69 -6.51 6.54
CA SER A 50 4.32 -5.99 6.55
C SER A 50 4.03 -5.05 7.73
N LYS A 51 4.55 -5.35 8.93
CA LYS A 51 4.41 -4.47 10.10
C LYS A 51 5.23 -3.19 9.94
N GLY A 52 6.46 -3.28 9.44
CA GLY A 52 7.28 -2.10 9.16
C GLY A 52 6.62 -1.16 8.14
N ILE A 53 6.07 -1.72 7.06
CA ILE A 53 5.31 -0.98 6.06
C ILE A 53 4.05 -0.35 6.66
N LEU A 54 3.33 -1.06 7.51
CA LEU A 54 2.15 -0.52 8.21
C LEU A 54 2.51 0.70 9.06
N VAL A 55 3.63 0.67 9.78
CA VAL A 55 4.10 1.84 10.54
C VAL A 55 4.32 3.04 9.61
N ARG A 56 4.97 2.85 8.45
CA ARG A 56 5.17 3.91 7.47
C ARG A 56 3.85 4.44 6.89
N LEU A 57 2.85 3.58 6.73
CA LEU A 57 1.52 3.98 6.32
C LEU A 57 0.84 4.85 7.40
N MET A 58 1.02 4.53 8.69
CA MET A 58 0.51 5.35 9.80
C MET A 58 1.16 6.73 9.85
N ASP A 59 2.45 6.83 9.50
CA ASP A 59 3.12 8.13 9.35
C ASP A 59 2.39 8.99 8.28
N LYS A 60 1.97 8.39 7.16
CA LYS A 60 1.19 9.07 6.11
C LYS A 60 -0.21 9.45 6.57
N MET A 61 -0.92 8.57 7.28
CA MET A 61 -2.26 8.88 7.81
C MET A 61 -2.22 10.05 8.79
N THR A 62 -1.22 10.06 9.69
CA THR A 62 -0.99 11.17 10.63
C THR A 62 -0.72 12.47 9.88
N ARG A 63 0.11 12.42 8.84
CA ARG A 63 0.44 13.58 8.01
C ARG A 63 -0.77 14.12 7.24
N ILE A 64 -1.61 13.24 6.68
CA ILE A 64 -2.88 13.64 6.05
C ILE A 64 -3.75 14.40 7.04
N GLY A 65 -3.94 13.85 8.25
CA GLY A 65 -4.71 14.52 9.30
C GLY A 65 -4.20 15.93 9.59
N ASN A 66 -2.88 16.07 9.77
CA ASN A 66 -2.26 17.39 10.00
C ASN A 66 -2.46 18.36 8.82
N LEU A 67 -2.39 17.86 7.59
CA LEU A 67 -2.50 18.67 6.37
C LEU A 67 -3.95 19.07 6.02
N MET A 68 -4.93 18.37 6.57
CA MET A 68 -6.34 18.78 6.47
C MET A 68 -6.62 20.03 7.32
N ASP A 69 -5.90 20.19 8.43
CA ASP A 69 -6.08 21.33 9.34
C ASP A 69 -5.14 22.50 9.01
N LYS A 70 -4.00 22.22 8.36
CA LYS A 70 -2.94 23.21 8.09
C LYS A 70 -2.30 22.98 6.72
N GLU A 71 -2.12 24.04 5.94
CA GLU A 71 -1.43 23.92 4.66
C GLU A 71 0.05 23.52 4.83
N ALA A 72 0.53 22.74 3.87
CA ALA A 72 1.92 22.31 3.82
C ALA A 72 2.85 23.53 3.74
N GLN A 73 3.85 23.58 4.62
CA GLN A 73 4.88 24.61 4.61
C GLN A 73 6.05 24.26 3.65
N VAL A 74 6.02 23.06 3.06
CA VAL A 74 7.05 22.52 2.17
C VAL A 74 6.39 22.11 0.86
N GLU A 75 6.95 22.59 -0.26
CA GLU A 75 6.33 22.52 -1.60
C GLU A 75 6.09 21.08 -2.11
N ASN A 76 7.02 20.15 -1.85
CA ASN A 76 6.93 18.75 -2.31
C ASN A 76 6.33 17.81 -1.25
N GLU A 77 5.53 18.39 -0.38
CA GLU A 77 5.03 17.75 0.82
C GLU A 77 3.54 18.11 0.97
N THR A 78 2.83 18.21 -0.15
CA THR A 78 1.41 18.55 -0.16
C THR A 78 0.54 17.39 0.35
N ILE A 79 -0.75 17.66 0.58
CA ILE A 79 -1.71 16.60 0.89
C ILE A 79 -1.83 15.60 -0.28
N PHE A 80 -1.77 16.09 -1.51
CA PHE A 80 -1.78 15.28 -2.72
C PHE A 80 -0.60 14.31 -2.76
N ASP A 81 0.62 14.79 -2.51
CA ASP A 81 1.82 13.95 -2.46
C ASP A 81 1.72 12.88 -1.37
N THR A 82 1.13 13.22 -0.22
CA THR A 82 0.96 12.28 0.90
C THR A 82 -0.03 11.17 0.57
N ILE A 83 -1.15 11.51 -0.07
CA ILE A 83 -2.16 10.54 -0.50
C ILE A 83 -1.56 9.62 -1.56
N GLN A 84 -0.83 10.18 -2.52
CA GLN A 84 -0.13 9.41 -3.55
C GLN A 84 0.89 8.42 -2.94
N ASP A 85 1.68 8.88 -1.97
CA ASP A 85 2.57 8.01 -1.19
C ASP A 85 1.78 6.92 -0.45
N GLY A 86 0.65 7.27 0.17
CA GLY A 86 -0.22 6.31 0.87
C GLY A 86 -0.74 5.20 -0.04
N ILE A 87 -1.17 5.53 -1.26
CA ILE A 87 -1.58 4.56 -2.29
C ILE A 87 -0.42 3.61 -2.62
N ASN A 88 0.78 4.16 -2.84
CA ASN A 88 1.95 3.35 -3.12
C ASN A 88 2.33 2.43 -1.95
N TYR A 89 2.26 2.91 -0.70
CA TYR A 89 2.50 2.10 0.48
C TYR A 89 1.46 0.99 0.67
N LEU A 90 0.19 1.22 0.32
CA LEU A 90 -0.84 0.16 0.31
C LEU A 90 -0.53 -0.92 -0.74
N ALA A 91 -0.11 -0.53 -1.94
CA ALA A 91 0.31 -1.48 -2.97
C ALA A 91 1.56 -2.29 -2.55
N ILE A 92 2.55 -1.64 -1.94
CA ILE A 92 3.75 -2.29 -1.39
C ILE A 92 3.37 -3.23 -0.23
N LEU A 93 2.45 -2.83 0.65
CA LEU A 93 1.95 -3.68 1.74
C LEU A 93 1.31 -4.95 1.20
N LEU A 94 0.47 -4.83 0.17
CA LEU A 94 -0.14 -5.99 -0.49
C LEU A 94 0.92 -6.93 -1.06
N HIS A 95 1.95 -6.39 -1.70
CA HIS A 95 3.08 -7.17 -2.20
C HIS A 95 3.86 -7.87 -1.06
N ALA A 96 4.11 -7.17 0.05
CA ALA A 96 4.78 -7.74 1.21
C ALA A 96 3.98 -8.87 1.85
N LEU A 97 2.66 -8.73 1.98
CA LEU A 97 1.79 -9.77 2.51
C LEU A 97 1.80 -11.04 1.62
N ARG A 98 1.95 -10.89 0.30
CA ARG A 98 2.13 -12.02 -0.63
C ARG A 98 3.42 -12.77 -0.36
N ILE A 99 4.54 -12.04 -0.24
CA ILE A 99 5.85 -12.63 0.08
C ILE A 99 5.77 -13.37 1.42
N GLU A 100 5.11 -12.80 2.42
CA GLU A 100 4.93 -13.41 3.73
C GLU A 100 3.87 -14.53 3.79
N GLY A 101 3.18 -14.82 2.67
CA GLY A 101 2.13 -15.85 2.61
C GLY A 101 0.88 -15.54 3.44
N LYS A 102 0.60 -14.26 3.73
CA LYS A 102 -0.52 -13.83 4.58
C LYS A 102 -1.69 -13.29 3.75
N GLY A 103 -2.89 -13.80 4.04
CA GLY A 103 -4.14 -13.08 3.80
C GLY A 103 -4.58 -12.88 2.35
N ILE A 104 -4.09 -13.69 1.40
CA ILE A 104 -4.62 -13.71 0.03
C ILE A 104 -5.04 -15.13 -0.34
N SER A 105 -6.30 -15.29 -0.75
CA SER A 105 -6.82 -16.56 -1.25
C SER A 105 -6.02 -16.96 -2.49
N LYS A 106 -5.66 -18.24 -2.66
CA LYS A 106 -4.87 -18.76 -3.80
C LYS A 106 -5.41 -18.46 -5.21
N GLY A 107 -6.55 -17.76 -5.37
CA GLY A 107 -7.14 -17.40 -6.66
C GLY A 107 -7.28 -15.90 -6.95
N GLU A 108 -6.82 -15.00 -6.07
CA GLU A 108 -7.19 -13.58 -6.19
C GLU A 108 -6.30 -12.79 -7.17
N ILE A 109 -4.99 -13.05 -7.27
CA ILE A 109 -4.10 -12.46 -8.30
C ILE A 109 -2.88 -13.39 -8.52
N GLU A 110 -2.81 -14.09 -9.65
CA GLU A 110 -1.56 -14.74 -10.12
C GLU A 110 -0.68 -13.71 -10.81
N VAL A 111 0.52 -13.47 -10.28
CA VAL A 111 1.55 -12.68 -10.98
C VAL A 111 2.21 -13.63 -11.98
N GLY A 112 1.73 -13.60 -13.23
CA GLY A 112 2.44 -14.25 -14.34
C GLY A 112 3.73 -13.49 -14.68
N ASP A 113 4.71 -14.21 -15.21
CA ASP A 113 5.94 -13.63 -15.77
C ASP A 113 5.58 -12.47 -16.70
N ALA A 114 6.00 -11.27 -16.30
CA ALA A 114 5.86 -10.00 -16.99
C ALA A 114 4.53 -9.79 -17.77
N THR A 115 3.71 -8.85 -17.28
CA THR A 115 2.68 -8.11 -18.05
C THR A 115 1.24 -8.65 -18.12
N THR A 116 0.77 -9.53 -17.23
CA THR A 116 -0.70 -9.76 -17.13
C THR A 116 -1.18 -9.89 -15.69
N LEU A 117 -1.83 -8.85 -15.18
CA LEU A 117 -2.61 -8.91 -13.95
C LEU A 117 -3.96 -9.54 -14.29
N LYS A 118 -4.20 -10.80 -13.93
CA LYS A 118 -5.56 -11.36 -13.93
C LYS A 118 -6.15 -11.14 -12.54
N TYR A 119 -7.02 -10.14 -12.41
CA TYR A 119 -7.85 -9.98 -11.22
C TYR A 119 -9.06 -10.91 -11.37
N THR A 120 -9.14 -11.91 -10.50
CA THR A 120 -10.36 -12.70 -10.31
C THR A 120 -11.02 -12.19 -9.04
N PRO A 121 -12.21 -11.56 -9.09
CA PRO A 121 -12.90 -11.13 -7.90
C PRO A 121 -13.09 -12.31 -6.95
N GLY A 122 -12.63 -12.20 -5.71
CA GLY A 122 -12.85 -13.22 -4.69
C GLY A 122 -14.35 -13.39 -4.45
N ILE A 123 -14.88 -14.58 -4.74
CA ILE A 123 -16.20 -14.96 -4.24
C ILE A 123 -16.03 -15.07 -2.72
N ARG A 124 -16.71 -14.19 -1.96
CA ARG A 124 -16.83 -14.37 -0.51
C ARG A 124 -17.45 -15.75 -0.30
N ASP A 125 -16.70 -16.67 0.30
CA ASP A 125 -17.27 -17.91 0.80
C ASP A 125 -18.19 -17.56 1.97
N GLU A 126 -19.49 -17.61 1.69
CA GLU A 126 -20.58 -17.36 2.62
C GLU A 126 -20.60 -18.33 3.82
N ASN A 127 -19.75 -19.36 3.81
CA ASN A 127 -19.60 -20.32 4.91
C ASN A 127 -18.41 -20.03 5.84
N ILE A 128 -17.60 -18.99 5.62
CA ILE A 128 -16.55 -18.59 6.56
C ILE A 128 -17.19 -17.76 7.68
N PRO A 129 -17.17 -18.23 8.95
CA PRO A 129 -17.76 -17.48 10.04
C PRO A 129 -16.99 -16.16 10.22
N SER A 130 -17.72 -15.05 10.33
CA SER A 130 -17.15 -13.74 10.63
C SER A 130 -16.23 -13.81 11.86
N PRO A 131 -15.06 -13.15 11.87
CA PRO A 131 -14.19 -13.13 13.04
C PRO A 131 -14.99 -12.65 14.25
N ARG A 132 -15.01 -13.47 15.32
CA ARG A 132 -15.70 -13.12 16.57
C ARG A 132 -15.17 -11.77 17.02
N ARG A 133 -16.05 -10.77 17.12
CA ARG A 133 -15.70 -9.51 17.79
C ARG A 133 -15.28 -9.88 19.21
N SER A 134 -14.04 -9.57 19.58
CA SER A 134 -13.63 -9.66 20.98
C SER A 134 -14.58 -8.77 21.79
N PRO A 135 -15.12 -9.23 22.92
CA PRO A 135 -15.98 -8.40 23.74
C PRO A 135 -15.22 -7.14 24.14
N LEU A 136 -15.85 -5.98 23.94
CA LEU A 136 -15.34 -4.70 24.39
C LEU A 136 -15.05 -4.80 25.89
N ILE A 137 -13.80 -4.53 26.29
CA ILE A 137 -13.45 -4.35 27.69
C ILE A 137 -14.18 -3.08 28.15
N PRO A 138 -15.11 -3.15 29.11
CA PRO A 138 -15.73 -1.95 29.66
C PRO A 138 -14.66 -1.10 30.34
N GLN A 139 -14.71 0.22 30.14
CA GLN A 139 -13.92 1.17 30.90
C GLN A 139 -14.42 1.29 32.33
#